data_AF-A0A2P4XLR3-F1
#
_entry.id   AF-A0A2P4XLR3-F1
#
_cell.length_a   1.000
_cell.length_b   1.000
_cell.length_c   1.000
_cell.angle_alpha   90.00
_cell.angle_beta   90.00
_cell.angle_gamma   90.00
#
_symmetry.space_group_name_H-M   'P 1'
#
loop_
_entity.id
_entity.type
_entity.pdbx_description
1 polymer ?
#
loop_
_entity_poly.entity_id
_entity_poly.type
_entity_poly.pdbx_seq_one_letter_code
_entity_poly.pdbx_strand_id
1 'polypeptide(L)'
;MVSCLDLYYGPVNDYRMHLRTCATGNKYVDIDIFDAGGKLRFMNHACRPCAKFYEVQTAQRLTMVSATVWDGFPGEEITVS
;
A
#
# COMPACT_ATOMS: atom_id res chain seq x y z
N MET A 1 3.42 -24.16 17.83
CA MET A 1 2.93 -23.70 16.52
C MET A 1 3.42 -22.27 16.38
N VAL A 2 4.55 -22.05 15.70
CA VAL A 2 5.16 -20.71 15.53
C VAL A 2 4.68 -20.19 14.19
N SER A 3 3.97 -19.05 14.19
CA SER A 3 3.45 -18.46 12.96
C SER A 3 4.59 -17.83 12.17
N CYS A 4 4.59 -17.95 10.84
CA CYS A 4 5.58 -17.36 9.93
C CYS A 4 5.62 -15.81 9.92
N LEU A 5 5.05 -15.12 10.91
CA LEU A 5 5.03 -13.66 11.02
C LEU A 5 6.22 -13.07 11.81
N ASP A 6 7.05 -13.90 12.45
CA ASP A 6 8.08 -13.43 13.39
C ASP A 6 9.44 -13.04 12.77
N LEU A 7 9.55 -12.72 11.47
CA LEU A 7 10.85 -12.42 10.83
C LEU A 7 10.94 -11.06 10.11
N TYR A 8 10.36 -9.99 10.66
CA TYR A 8 10.85 -8.62 10.38
C TYR A 8 10.64 -7.70 11.60
N TYR A 9 11.61 -7.70 12.52
CA TYR A 9 11.73 -6.76 13.65
C TYR A 9 12.19 -5.36 13.17
N GLY A 10 11.45 -4.76 12.24
CA GLY A 10 11.53 -3.33 11.96
C GLY A 10 10.57 -2.57 12.88
N PRO A 11 10.83 -1.30 13.22
CA PRO A 11 9.88 -0.49 14.00
C PRO A 11 8.49 -0.52 13.33
N VAL A 12 7.47 -0.82 14.13
CA VAL A 12 6.08 -0.76 13.67
C VAL A 12 5.76 0.70 13.40
N ASN A 13 5.45 1.02 12.15
CA ASN A 13 5.07 2.35 11.70
C ASN A 13 3.83 2.26 10.79
N ASP A 14 3.07 3.34 10.71
CA ASP A 14 1.81 3.39 9.95
C ASP A 14 2.02 3.47 8.43
N TYR A 15 3.27 3.47 7.96
CA TYR A 15 3.64 3.52 6.54
C TYR A 15 3.89 2.12 5.94
N ARG A 16 3.73 1.04 6.71
CA ARG A 16 3.86 -0.32 6.18
C ARG A 16 2.57 -0.78 5.51
N MET A 17 2.65 -1.07 4.22
CA MET A 17 1.56 -1.67 3.46
C MET A 17 1.75 -3.18 3.34
N HIS A 18 0.76 -3.94 3.81
CA HIS A 18 0.72 -5.39 3.68
C HIS A 18 0.02 -5.79 2.38
N LEU A 19 0.76 -6.39 1.45
CA LEU A 19 0.25 -6.84 0.16
C LEU A 19 0.16 -8.37 0.12
N ARG A 20 -1.01 -8.89 -0.23
CA ARG A 20 -1.17 -10.30 -0.61
C ARG A 20 -1.25 -10.39 -2.13
N THR A 21 -0.16 -10.82 -2.76
CA THR A 21 -0.06 -10.86 -4.21
C THR A 21 -0.19 -12.29 -4.74
N CYS A 22 -1.04 -12.45 -5.77
CA CYS A 22 -1.15 -13.71 -6.52
C CYS A 22 0.09 -13.95 -7.40
N ALA A 23 0.81 -12.88 -7.78
CA ALA A 23 1.95 -12.88 -8.69
C ALA A 23 3.08 -13.83 -8.28
N THR A 24 3.29 -13.99 -6.97
CA THR A 24 4.37 -14.81 -6.41
C THR A 24 3.84 -16.07 -5.74
N GLY A 25 2.63 -16.51 -6.11
CA GLY A 25 1.99 -17.71 -5.53
C GLY A 25 1.33 -17.46 -4.18
N ASN A 26 0.54 -16.39 -4.06
CA ASN A 26 -0.16 -16.00 -2.82
C ASN A 26 0.77 -15.76 -1.62
N LYS A 27 1.91 -15.12 -1.87
CA LYS A 27 2.82 -14.72 -0.79
C LYS A 27 2.40 -13.35 -0.27
N TYR A 28 2.77 -13.11 0.98
CA TYR A 28 2.66 -11.80 1.62
C TYR A 28 3.97 -11.06 1.38
N VAL A 29 3.86 -9.80 0.95
CA VAL A 29 4.96 -8.87 0.74
C VAL A 29 4.59 -7.59 1.45
N ASP A 30 5.55 -7.03 2.20
CA ASP A 30 5.36 -5.75 2.87
C ASP A 30 6.15 -4.67 2.14
N ILE A 31 5.53 -3.51 1.95
CA ILE A 31 6.17 -2.31 1.42
C ILE A 31 6.27 -1.31 2.57
N ASP A 32 7.48 -1.09 3.07
CA ASP A 32 7.77 -0.09 4.09
C ASP A 32 8.30 1.19 3.41
N ILE A 33 7.56 2.29 3.55
CA ILE A 33 7.89 3.58 2.90
C ILE A 33 8.18 4.68 3.91
N PHE A 34 8.52 4.32 5.16
CA PHE A 34 8.84 5.27 6.23
C PHE A 34 10.03 6.18 5.85
N ASP A 35 11.18 5.58 5.53
CA ASP A 35 12.39 6.33 5.20
C ASP A 35 12.50 6.70 3.71
N ALA A 36 11.90 5.88 2.83
CA ALA A 36 12.01 6.03 1.38
C ALA A 36 10.70 5.67 0.67
N GLY A 37 10.14 6.63 -0.08
CA GLY A 37 8.91 6.40 -0.84
C GLY A 37 8.46 7.61 -1.65
N GLY A 38 7.40 7.41 -2.45
CA GLY A 38 6.74 8.48 -3.19
C GLY A 38 5.75 9.28 -2.32
N LYS A 39 4.99 10.18 -2.97
CA LYS A 39 3.93 10.97 -2.31
C LYS A 39 2.78 10.13 -1.75
N LEU A 40 2.62 8.89 -2.24
CA LEU A 40 1.58 7.96 -1.78
C LEU A 40 1.62 7.72 -0.26
N ARG A 41 2.80 7.87 0.37
CA ARG A 41 2.97 7.74 1.82
C ARG A 41 2.16 8.75 2.64
N PHE A 42 1.71 9.83 2.03
CA PHE A 42 0.95 10.89 2.71
C PHE A 42 -0.57 10.78 2.53
N MET A 43 -1.06 9.78 1.79
CA MET A 43 -2.51 9.57 1.68
C MET A 43 -3.04 9.02 3.00
N ASN A 44 -3.96 9.75 3.61
CA ASN A 44 -4.57 9.33 4.86
C ASN A 44 -5.68 8.29 4.63
N HIS A 45 -5.98 7.53 5.68
CA HIS A 45 -7.12 6.63 5.71
C HIS A 45 -8.44 7.42 5.79
N ALA A 46 -9.45 6.99 5.04
CA ALA A 46 -10.83 7.41 5.23
C ALA A 46 -11.79 6.24 5.00
N CYS A 47 -12.86 6.16 5.80
CA CYS A 47 -13.91 5.16 5.62
C CYS A 47 -14.69 5.31 4.29
N ARG A 48 -14.59 6.48 3.65
CA ARG A 48 -15.13 6.75 2.31
C ARG A 48 -14.06 7.43 1.43
N PRO A 49 -13.11 6.66 0.89
CA PRO A 49 -11.89 7.22 0.31
C PRO A 49 -11.99 7.49 -1.19
N CYS A 50 -11.53 8.65 -1.64
CA CYS A 50 -11.56 9.03 -3.07
C CYS A 50 -10.57 8.28 -3.97
N ALA A 51 -9.64 7.51 -3.41
CA ALA A 51 -8.70 6.70 -4.16
C ALA A 51 -8.58 5.26 -3.64
N LYS A 52 -8.10 4.36 -4.50
CA LYS A 52 -7.81 2.95 -4.17
C LYS A 52 -6.44 2.54 -4.67
N PHE A 53 -5.83 1.62 -3.94
CA PHE A 53 -4.61 0.94 -4.34
C PHE A 53 -4.90 -0.19 -5.35
N TYR A 54 -4.11 -0.26 -6.43
CA TYR A 54 -4.16 -1.31 -7.45
C TYR A 54 -2.79 -1.95 -7.65
N GLU A 55 -2.74 -3.27 -7.49
CA GLU A 55 -1.54 -4.06 -7.76
C GLU A 55 -1.34 -4.12 -9.28
N VAL A 56 -0.24 -3.53 -9.77
CA VAL A 56 0.13 -3.57 -11.17
C VAL A 56 1.39 -4.39 -11.31
N GLN A 57 1.24 -5.58 -11.89
CA GLN A 57 2.35 -6.44 -12.22
C GLN A 57 2.82 -6.16 -13.65
N THR A 58 4.09 -5.83 -13.78
CA THR A 58 4.83 -5.88 -15.05
C THR A 58 5.71 -7.12 -15.05
N ALA A 59 6.33 -7.46 -16.20
CA ALA A 59 7.14 -8.66 -16.34
C ALA A 59 8.17 -8.90 -15.22
N GLN A 60 8.74 -7.84 -14.65
CA GLN A 60 9.81 -7.93 -13.65
C GLN A 60 9.48 -7.25 -12.31
N ARG A 61 8.41 -6.44 -12.25
CA ARG A 61 8.14 -5.59 -11.09
C ARG A 61 6.68 -5.61 -10.72
N LEU A 62 6.44 -5.76 -9.43
CA LEU A 62 5.17 -5.47 -8.81
C LEU A 62 5.18 -4.02 -8.33
N THR A 63 4.20 -3.23 -8.76
CA THR A 63 4.09 -1.82 -8.38
C THR A 63 2.72 -1.57 -7.78
N MET A 64 2.70 -0.89 -6.64
CA MET A 64 1.48 -0.37 -6.05
C MET A 64 1.17 0.99 -6.67
N VAL A 65 0.03 1.12 -7.34
CA VAL A 65 -0.46 2.41 -7.83
C VAL A 65 -1.70 2.83 -7.07
N SER A 66 -1.95 4.13 -6.97
CA SER A 66 -3.21 4.67 -6.44
C SER A 66 -3.95 5.37 -7.57
N ALA A 67 -5.25 5.09 -7.71
CA ALA A 67 -6.11 5.76 -8.68
C ALA A 67 -7.38 6.26 -7.99
N THR A 68 -7.84 7.44 -8.39
CA THR A 68 -9.09 8.02 -7.90
C THR A 68 -10.28 7.22 -8.42
N VAL A 69 -11.24 6.93 -7.54
CA VAL A 69 -12.47 6.17 -7.85
C VAL A 69 -13.71 7.04 -8.02
N TRP A 70 -13.62 8.30 -7.62
CA TRP A 70 -14.56 9.37 -7.95
C TRP A 70 -13.79 10.69 -8.06
N ASP A 71 -14.47 11.72 -8.57
CA ASP A 71 -13.86 13.03 -8.78
C ASP A 71 -13.38 13.65 -7.47
N GLY A 72 -12.15 14.16 -7.48
CA GLY A 72 -11.59 15.00 -6.43
C GLY A 72 -11.56 16.45 -6.91
N PHE A 73 -12.02 17.37 -6.08
CA PHE A 73 -12.03 18.80 -6.38
C PHE A 73 -10.74 19.49 -5.89
N PRO A 74 -10.35 20.63 -6.50
CA PRO A 74 -9.19 21.38 -6.05
C PRO A 74 -9.29 21.73 -4.55
N GLY A 75 -8.25 21.39 -3.79
CA GLY A 75 -8.19 21.58 -2.35
C GLY A 75 -8.74 20.43 -1.51
N GLU A 76 -9.36 19.42 -2.12
CA GLU A 76 -9.75 18.20 -1.41
C GLU A 76 -8.55 17.30 -1.14
N GLU A 77 -8.61 16.62 0.01
CA GLU A 77 -7.62 15.63 0.40
C GLU A 77 -7.79 14.33 -0.39
N ILE A 78 -6.66 13.72 -0.77
CA ILE A 78 -6.65 12.40 -1.40
C ILE A 78 -6.46 11.34 -0.32
N THR A 79 -7.48 10.50 -0.14
CA THR A 79 -7.55 9.49 0.91
C THR A 79 -7.71 8.08 0.33
N VAL A 80 -7.25 7.08 1.07
CA VAL A 80 -7.34 5.64 0.74
C VAL A 80 -8.06 4.86 1.85
N SER A 81 -8.39 3.59 1.60
CA SER A 81 -8.91 2.69 2.63
C SER A 81 -7.78 1.94 3.32
#